data_AF-A0A976DKB1-F1
#
_entry.id   AF-A0A976DKB1-F1
#
_cell.length_a   1.000
_cell.length_b   1.000
_cell.length_c   1.000
_cell.angle_alpha   90.00
_cell.angle_beta   90.00
_cell.angle_gamma   90.00
#
_symmetry.space_group_name_H-M   'P 1'
#
loop_
_entity.id
_entity.type
_entity.pdbx_description
1 polymer ?
#
loop_
_entity_poly.entity_id
_entity_poly.type
_entity_poly.pdbx_seq_one_letter_code
_entity_poly.pdbx_strand_id
1 'polypeptide(L)'
;MPRNLDLAALRSFVTVADVGGVTKAAGYLNLTQSAVSMQIKRLEESLGMQLFLRAARKLALSPEGEQLVSYGRRMLALNDEVLSRFTTAACCGPIRLGVPHDVVYPAIPGILRRMAQAYPMVQVNLVSSFTILMKEGFARGEFDVMLTTEETPDPGAEVLGARALVWVGAPEGSAWQRRPLRLGFKDTCIFRPRAQAA
;
A
#
# COMPACT_ATOMS: atom_id res chain seq x y z
N MET A 1 -35.57 -9.64 19.63
CA MET A 1 -34.32 -10.44 19.63
C MET A 1 -33.22 -9.66 18.94
N PRO A 2 -32.00 -9.60 19.48
CA PRO A 2 -30.88 -8.97 18.78
C PRO A 2 -30.57 -9.74 17.48
N ARG A 3 -30.46 -9.01 16.36
CA ARG A 3 -29.96 -9.52 15.08
C ARG A 3 -28.55 -8.98 14.90
N ASN A 4 -27.59 -9.87 14.63
CA ASN A 4 -26.19 -9.51 14.43
C ASN A 4 -25.82 -9.66 12.96
N LEU A 5 -24.98 -8.77 12.46
CA LEU A 5 -24.35 -8.91 11.14
C LEU A 5 -23.16 -9.87 11.22
N ASP A 6 -23.04 -10.75 10.23
CA ASP A 6 -21.84 -11.57 10.05
C ASP A 6 -20.72 -10.69 9.48
N LEU A 7 -19.71 -10.40 10.30
CA LEU A 7 -18.59 -9.53 9.92
C LEU A 7 -17.73 -10.12 8.78
N ALA A 8 -17.67 -11.44 8.63
CA ALA A 8 -16.98 -12.06 7.50
C ALA A 8 -17.75 -11.82 6.20
N ALA A 9 -19.07 -11.96 6.25
CA ALA A 9 -19.95 -11.67 5.13
C ALA A 9 -19.92 -10.18 4.73
N LEU A 10 -19.93 -9.29 5.73
CA LEU A 10 -19.78 -7.85 5.55
C LEU A 10 -18.42 -7.48 4.93
N ARG A 11 -17.32 -8.12 5.36
CA ARG A 11 -15.98 -7.92 4.79
C ARG A 11 -15.93 -8.34 3.32
N SER A 12 -16.53 -9.47 2.96
CA SER A 12 -16.65 -9.91 1.57
C SER A 12 -17.43 -8.92 0.71
N PHE A 13 -18.58 -8.44 1.20
CA PHE A 13 -19.37 -7.44 0.51
C PHE A 13 -18.59 -6.14 0.25
N VAL A 14 -18.01 -5.54 1.29
CA VAL A 14 -17.22 -4.29 1.18
C VAL A 14 -16.02 -4.48 0.25
N THR A 15 -15.31 -5.60 0.36
CA THR A 15 -14.15 -5.89 -0.50
C THR A 15 -14.56 -5.98 -1.96
N VAL A 16 -15.66 -6.67 -2.28
CA VAL A 16 -16.17 -6.75 -3.66
C VAL A 16 -16.57 -5.39 -4.21
N ALA A 17 -17.17 -4.53 -3.38
CA ALA A 17 -17.50 -3.15 -3.73
C ALA A 17 -16.23 -2.33 -4.05
N ASP A 18 -15.18 -2.47 -3.24
CA ASP A 18 -13.93 -1.70 -3.38
C ASP A 18 -13.12 -2.11 -4.62
N VAL A 19 -13.05 -3.40 -4.93
CA VAL A 19 -12.21 -3.92 -6.04
C VAL A 19 -12.99 -4.13 -7.35
N GLY A 20 -14.31 -3.93 -7.32
CA GLY A 20 -15.19 -3.98 -8.49
C GLY A 20 -15.39 -5.39 -9.06
N GLY A 21 -15.28 -6.45 -8.24
CA GLY A 21 -15.56 -7.80 -8.71
C GLY A 21 -15.22 -8.93 -7.73
N VAL A 22 -16.03 -9.99 -7.77
CA VAL A 22 -15.92 -11.19 -6.90
C VAL A 22 -14.59 -11.90 -7.08
N THR A 23 -14.12 -12.07 -8.32
CA THR A 23 -12.83 -12.73 -8.62
C THR A 23 -11.65 -12.03 -7.97
N LYS A 24 -11.60 -10.69 -8.06
CA LYS A 24 -10.53 -9.91 -7.45
C LYS A 24 -10.62 -9.99 -5.92
N ALA A 25 -11.82 -9.83 -5.36
CA ALA A 25 -12.02 -9.88 -3.91
C ALA A 25 -11.63 -11.24 -3.30
N ALA A 26 -11.93 -12.34 -4.00
CA ALA A 26 -11.51 -13.68 -3.60
C ALA A 26 -9.98 -13.78 -3.40
N GLY A 27 -9.21 -13.19 -4.33
CA GLY A 27 -7.76 -13.09 -4.20
C GLY A 27 -7.33 -12.24 -2.99
N TYR A 28 -7.97 -11.09 -2.75
CA TYR A 28 -7.66 -10.23 -1.60
C TYR A 28 -7.98 -10.88 -0.25
N LEU A 29 -9.01 -11.73 -0.19
CA LEU A 29 -9.48 -12.36 1.04
C LEU A 29 -8.91 -13.76 1.27
N ASN A 30 -8.07 -14.27 0.36
CA ASN A 30 -7.58 -15.65 0.35
C ASN A 30 -8.74 -16.68 0.42
N LEU A 31 -9.81 -16.42 -0.33
CA LEU A 31 -10.99 -17.27 -0.42
C LEU A 31 -11.24 -17.72 -1.86
N THR A 32 -12.08 -18.74 -2.04
CA THR A 32 -12.58 -19.10 -3.37
C THR A 32 -13.69 -18.12 -3.81
N GLN A 33 -13.91 -17.98 -5.12
CA GLN A 33 -15.01 -17.15 -5.65
C GLN A 33 -16.39 -17.62 -5.15
N SER A 34 -16.56 -18.94 -4.99
CA SER A 34 -17.80 -19.53 -4.45
C SER A 34 -18.01 -19.18 -2.98
N ALA A 35 -16.94 -19.16 -2.17
CA ALA A 35 -17.01 -18.75 -0.78
C ALA A 35 -17.40 -17.27 -0.64
N VAL A 36 -16.79 -16.37 -1.42
CA VAL A 36 -17.15 -14.93 -1.42
C VAL A 36 -18.59 -14.72 -1.87
N SER A 37 -19.03 -15.42 -2.92
CA SER A 37 -20.41 -15.32 -3.41
C SER A 37 -21.43 -15.82 -2.38
N MET A 38 -21.11 -16.92 -1.68
CA MET A 38 -21.96 -17.48 -0.63
C MET A 38 -22.07 -16.54 0.58
N GLN A 39 -20.96 -15.91 0.97
CA GLN A 39 -20.93 -14.92 2.03
C GLN A 39 -21.78 -13.70 1.70
N ILE A 40 -21.68 -13.17 0.47
CA ILE A 40 -22.53 -12.06 0.01
C ILE A 40 -24.01 -12.46 0.02
N LYS A 41 -24.33 -13.64 -0.54
CA LYS A 41 -25.71 -14.14 -0.56
C LYS A 41 -26.29 -14.27 0.85
N ARG A 42 -25.51 -14.79 1.80
CA ARG A 42 -25.90 -14.89 3.21
C ARG A 42 -26.17 -13.52 3.83
N LEU A 43 -25.36 -12.51 3.50
CA LEU A 43 -25.55 -11.14 3.97
C LEU A 43 -26.86 -10.56 3.43
N GLU A 44 -27.10 -10.69 2.13
CA GLU A 44 -28.33 -10.28 1.45
C GLU A 44 -29.57 -10.95 2.07
N GLU A 45 -29.51 -12.27 2.31
CA GLU A 45 -30.57 -13.04 2.97
C GLU A 45 -30.82 -12.57 4.41
N SER A 46 -29.76 -12.24 5.16
CA SER A 46 -29.88 -11.76 6.53
C SER A 46 -30.56 -10.38 6.64
N LEU A 47 -30.38 -9.55 5.60
CA LEU A 47 -30.92 -8.20 5.50
C LEU A 47 -32.27 -8.16 4.76
N GLY A 48 -32.59 -9.20 3.99
CA GLY A 48 -33.74 -9.22 3.09
C GLY A 48 -33.61 -8.23 1.93
N MET A 49 -32.38 -7.90 1.52
CA MET A 49 -32.08 -6.86 0.53
C MET A 49 -31.04 -7.36 -0.47
N GLN A 50 -31.18 -6.97 -1.74
CA GLN A 50 -30.11 -7.14 -2.73
C GLN A 50 -29.13 -5.97 -2.61
N LEU A 51 -27.85 -6.27 -2.46
CA LEU A 51 -26.79 -5.28 -2.29
C LEU A 51 -26.05 -5.02 -3.61
N PHE A 52 -26.10 -5.98 -4.54
CA PHE A 52 -25.58 -5.83 -5.89
C PHE A 52 -26.67 -6.02 -6.95
N LEU A 53 -26.61 -5.20 -8.00
CA LEU A 53 -27.44 -5.29 -9.19
C LEU A 53 -26.66 -5.94 -10.34
N ARG A 54 -27.30 -6.85 -11.06
CA ARG A 54 -26.73 -7.46 -12.28
C ARG A 54 -26.99 -6.56 -13.49
N ALA A 55 -26.10 -5.61 -13.75
CA ALA A 55 -26.16 -4.74 -14.93
C ALA A 55 -25.26 -5.28 -16.05
N ALA A 56 -25.82 -6.09 -16.96
CA ALA A 56 -25.37 -6.54 -18.30
C ALA A 56 -23.88 -6.89 -18.59
N ARG A 57 -22.94 -6.71 -17.66
CA ARG A 57 -21.49 -7.02 -17.72
C ARG A 57 -20.70 -6.46 -16.52
N LYS A 58 -21.29 -5.58 -15.68
CA LYS A 58 -20.64 -5.01 -14.49
C LYS A 58 -21.47 -5.27 -13.24
N LEU A 59 -20.77 -5.58 -12.15
CA LEU A 59 -21.34 -5.64 -10.82
C LEU A 59 -21.52 -4.19 -10.33
N ALA A 60 -22.76 -3.77 -10.08
CA ALA A 60 -23.07 -2.44 -9.56
C ALA A 60 -23.71 -2.55 -8.18
N LEU A 61 -23.48 -1.57 -7.30
CA LEU A 61 -24.17 -1.52 -6.00
C LEU A 61 -25.63 -1.11 -6.20
N SER A 62 -26.52 -1.65 -5.37
CA SER A 62 -27.85 -1.08 -5.17
C SER A 62 -27.77 0.17 -4.27
N PRO A 63 -28.83 1.01 -4.21
CA PRO A 63 -28.88 2.12 -3.26
C PRO A 63 -28.63 1.69 -1.81
N GLU A 64 -29.19 0.54 -1.41
CA GLU A 64 -28.98 -0.07 -0.08
C GLU A 64 -27.53 -0.54 0.08
N GLY A 65 -26.94 -1.09 -0.99
CA GLY A 65 -25.54 -1.47 -1.05
C GLY A 65 -24.60 -0.29 -0.80
N GLU A 66 -24.84 0.86 -1.43
CA GLU A 66 -24.05 2.07 -1.22
C GLU A 66 -24.10 2.56 0.24
N GLN A 67 -25.30 2.56 0.84
CA GLN A 67 -25.46 2.90 2.25
C GLN A 67 -24.72 1.90 3.15
N LEU A 68 -24.88 0.61 2.89
CA LEU A 68 -24.24 -0.44 3.69
C LEU A 68 -22.72 -0.40 3.59
N VAL A 69 -22.13 -0.04 2.45
CA VAL A 69 -20.67 0.11 2.33
C VAL A 69 -20.15 1.17 3.30
N SER A 70 -20.84 2.30 3.44
CA SER A 70 -20.45 3.38 4.36
C SER A 70 -20.48 2.95 5.83
N TYR A 71 -21.52 2.22 6.25
CA TYR A 71 -21.60 1.66 7.59
C TYR A 71 -20.61 0.50 7.78
N GLY A 72 -20.50 -0.38 6.79
CA GLY A 72 -19.67 -1.58 6.81
C GLY A 72 -18.20 -1.26 6.98
N ARG A 73 -17.68 -0.24 6.26
CA ARG A 73 -16.29 0.22 6.45
C ARG A 73 -16.01 0.66 7.88
N ARG A 74 -16.93 1.38 8.52
CA ARG A 74 -16.77 1.83 9.92
C ARG A 74 -16.83 0.66 10.91
N MET A 75 -17.75 -0.27 10.71
CA MET A 75 -17.87 -1.47 11.56
C MET A 75 -16.63 -2.37 11.45
N LEU A 76 -16.13 -2.59 10.23
CA LEU A 76 -14.93 -3.39 10.00
C LEU A 76 -13.68 -2.71 10.58
N ALA A 77 -13.57 -1.38 10.47
CA ALA A 77 -12.48 -0.64 11.09
C ALA A 77 -12.46 -0.81 12.61
N LEU A 78 -13.62 -0.71 13.28
CA LEU A 78 -13.71 -0.94 14.73
C LEU A 78 -13.41 -2.40 15.10
N ASN A 79 -13.90 -3.36 14.31
CA ASN A 79 -13.57 -4.77 14.50
C ASN A 79 -12.05 -5.00 14.42
N ASP A 80 -11.40 -4.41 13.41
CA ASP A 80 -9.96 -4.57 13.19
C ASP A 80 -9.15 -3.89 14.29
N GLU A 81 -9.62 -2.75 14.80
CA GLU A 81 -9.05 -2.09 15.97
C GLU A 81 -9.15 -2.97 17.23
N VAL A 82 -10.32 -3.58 17.49
CA VAL A 82 -10.51 -4.50 18.62
C VAL A 82 -9.58 -5.70 18.48
N LEU A 83 -9.59 -6.37 17.32
CA LEU A 83 -8.70 -7.51 17.10
C LEU A 83 -7.24 -7.09 17.28
N SER A 84 -6.81 -5.99 16.67
CA SER A 84 -5.45 -5.48 16.81
C SER A 84 -5.07 -5.23 18.27
N ARG A 85 -5.93 -4.61 19.08
CA ARG A 85 -5.64 -4.35 20.49
C ARG A 85 -5.55 -5.61 21.35
N PHE A 86 -6.32 -6.64 21.03
CA PHE A 86 -6.49 -7.81 21.92
C PHE A 86 -5.84 -9.10 21.41
N THR A 87 -5.39 -9.16 20.15
CA THR A 87 -4.70 -10.33 19.57
C THR A 87 -3.24 -10.06 19.21
N THR A 88 -2.81 -8.79 19.16
CA THR A 88 -1.42 -8.44 18.78
C THR A 88 -0.49 -8.50 20.00
N ALA A 89 -0.08 -9.70 20.38
CA ALA A 89 0.99 -9.91 21.34
C ALA A 89 2.42 -9.72 20.76
N ALA A 90 2.59 -9.36 19.47
CA ALA A 90 3.89 -9.49 18.80
C ALA A 90 4.43 -8.27 18.02
N CYS A 91 3.65 -7.24 17.72
CA CYS A 91 4.13 -6.07 16.96
C CYS A 91 3.84 -4.77 17.71
N CYS A 92 4.67 -4.47 18.70
CA CYS A 92 4.67 -3.21 19.42
C CYS A 92 6.09 -2.63 19.46
N GLY A 93 6.19 -1.30 19.55
CA GLY A 93 7.47 -0.60 19.68
C GLY A 93 7.90 0.17 18.44
N PRO A 94 9.06 0.84 18.53
CA PRO A 94 9.58 1.67 17.45
C PRO A 94 10.17 0.84 16.32
N ILE A 95 9.96 1.27 15.08
CA ILE A 95 10.66 0.79 13.89
C ILE A 95 11.32 1.99 13.19
N ARG A 96 12.62 1.92 12.97
CA ARG A 96 13.42 2.94 12.30
C ARG A 96 13.49 2.61 10.82
N LEU A 97 12.73 3.35 10.03
CA LEU A 97 12.59 3.15 8.59
C LEU A 97 13.42 4.20 7.84
N GLY A 98 14.46 3.76 7.15
CA GLY A 98 15.26 4.60 6.25
C GLY A 98 14.67 4.61 4.83
N VAL A 99 14.52 5.79 4.22
CA VAL A 99 13.96 5.90 2.85
C VAL A 99 14.61 7.03 2.03
N PRO A 100 15.04 6.78 0.77
CA PRO A 100 15.49 7.79 -0.15
C PRO A 100 14.42 8.85 -0.42
N HIS A 101 14.83 10.10 -0.62
CA HIS A 101 13.93 11.23 -0.83
C HIS A 101 12.99 11.03 -2.04
N ASP A 102 13.46 10.39 -3.09
CA ASP A 102 12.74 10.05 -4.32
C ASP A 102 11.70 8.92 -4.13
N VAL A 103 11.78 8.17 -3.04
CA VAL A 103 10.81 7.12 -2.68
C VAL A 103 9.74 7.64 -1.70
N VAL A 104 10.05 8.69 -0.91
CA VAL A 104 9.12 9.25 0.08
C VAL A 104 7.79 9.59 -0.56
N TYR A 105 7.80 10.41 -1.61
CA TYR A 105 6.61 10.69 -2.39
C TYR A 105 6.66 9.96 -3.74
N PRO A 106 5.59 9.25 -4.14
CA PRO A 106 4.26 9.20 -3.51
C PRO A 106 4.03 8.02 -2.53
N ALA A 107 5.00 7.13 -2.33
CA ALA A 107 4.74 5.80 -1.76
C ALA A 107 4.54 5.78 -0.24
N ILE A 108 5.39 6.50 0.51
CA ILE A 108 5.47 6.36 1.98
C ILE A 108 4.19 6.82 2.71
N PRO A 109 3.54 7.94 2.37
CA PRO A 109 2.29 8.34 3.03
C PRO A 109 1.20 7.27 3.00
N GLY A 110 1.03 6.59 1.85
CA GLY A 110 0.05 5.51 1.71
C GLY A 110 0.41 4.27 2.52
N ILE A 111 1.70 3.95 2.63
CA ILE A 111 2.21 2.84 3.45
C ILE A 111 1.98 3.14 4.94
N LEU A 112 2.38 4.33 5.41
CA LEU A 112 2.21 4.71 6.82
C LEU A 112 0.73 4.72 7.24
N ARG A 113 -0.18 5.16 6.35
CA ARG A 113 -1.62 5.10 6.61
C ARG A 113 -2.11 3.67 6.82
N ARG A 114 -1.68 2.72 5.97
CA ARG A 114 -2.06 1.30 6.11
C ARG A 114 -1.43 0.69 7.36
N MET A 115 -0.18 1.04 7.67
CA MET A 115 0.49 0.58 8.88
C MET A 115 -0.19 1.08 10.15
N ALA A 116 -0.59 2.35 10.21
CA ALA A 116 -1.31 2.90 11.36
C ALA A 116 -2.67 2.21 11.60
N GLN A 117 -3.32 1.72 10.54
CA GLN A 117 -4.58 0.97 10.64
C GLN A 117 -4.38 -0.48 11.07
N ALA A 118 -3.36 -1.16 10.52
CA ALA A 118 -3.11 -2.58 10.79
C ALA A 118 -2.31 -2.81 12.09
N TYR A 119 -1.42 -1.87 12.43
CA TYR A 119 -0.45 -1.96 13.53
C TYR A 119 -0.41 -0.65 14.35
N PRO A 120 -1.51 -0.29 15.04
CA PRO A 120 -1.65 0.96 15.80
C PRO A 120 -0.62 1.13 16.93
N MET A 121 -0.02 0.03 17.41
CA MET A 121 0.98 0.03 18.48
C MET A 121 2.43 0.10 17.97
N VAL A 122 2.63 0.17 16.64
CA VAL A 122 3.95 0.36 16.03
C VAL A 122 4.22 1.85 15.83
N GLN A 123 5.37 2.31 16.32
CA GLN A 123 5.82 3.68 16.12
C GLN A 123 6.84 3.73 14.98
N VAL A 124 6.47 4.28 13.83
CA VAL A 124 7.39 4.38 12.69
C VAL A 124 8.21 5.66 12.78
N ASN A 125 9.51 5.52 13.02
CA ASN A 125 10.51 6.58 12.95
C ASN A 125 11.08 6.64 11.53
N LEU A 126 10.54 7.54 10.71
CA LEU A 126 10.95 7.72 9.33
C LEU A 126 12.18 8.64 9.24
N VAL A 127 13.25 8.19 8.60
CA VAL A 127 14.41 9.01 8.28
C VAL A 127 14.62 8.99 6.78
N SER A 128 14.78 10.17 6.19
CA SER A 128 15.11 10.29 4.77
C SER A 128 16.55 10.75 4.56
N SER A 129 17.28 10.01 3.72
CA SER A 129 18.70 10.25 3.45
C SER A 129 19.13 9.59 2.13
N PHE A 130 20.40 9.71 1.78
CA PHE A 130 21.00 9.07 0.61
C PHE A 130 21.28 7.59 0.90
N THR A 131 21.06 6.73 -0.10
CA THR A 131 21.24 5.27 0.02
C THR A 131 22.59 4.87 0.61
N ILE A 132 23.70 5.53 0.22
CA ILE A 132 25.04 5.24 0.76
C ILE A 132 25.06 5.43 2.28
N LEU A 133 24.63 6.58 2.77
CA LEU A 133 24.62 6.91 4.21
C LEU A 133 23.66 6.02 4.98
N MET A 134 22.53 5.66 4.36
CA MET A 134 21.56 4.75 4.96
C MET A 134 22.14 3.34 5.13
N LYS A 135 22.81 2.79 4.11
CA LYS A 135 23.49 1.49 4.19
C LYS A 135 24.51 1.44 5.31
N GLU A 136 25.32 2.48 5.43
CA GLU A 136 26.27 2.62 6.54
C GLU A 136 25.57 2.62 7.90
N GLY A 137 24.45 3.35 8.04
CA GLY A 137 23.64 3.37 9.26
C GLY A 137 23.01 2.02 9.59
N PHE A 138 22.51 1.29 8.60
CA PHE A 138 21.93 -0.04 8.80
C PHE A 138 22.96 -1.07 9.22
N ALA A 139 24.16 -1.03 8.64
CA ALA A 139 25.28 -1.86 9.09
C ALA A 139 25.66 -1.59 10.56
N ARG A 140 25.42 -0.37 11.06
CA ARG A 140 25.58 0.01 12.48
C ARG A 140 24.34 -0.25 13.35
N GLY A 141 23.26 -0.79 12.77
CA GLY A 141 22.00 -1.03 13.47
C GLY A 141 21.23 0.25 13.81
N GLU A 142 21.41 1.33 13.04
CA GLU A 142 20.66 2.60 13.18
C GLU A 142 19.28 2.53 12.51
N PHE A 143 19.10 1.62 11.57
CA PHE A 143 17.84 1.35 10.88
C PHE A 143 17.43 -0.11 11.09
N ASP A 144 16.13 -0.34 11.23
CA ASP A 144 15.57 -1.70 11.32
C ASP A 144 15.15 -2.20 9.93
N VAL A 145 14.68 -1.27 9.08
CA VAL A 145 14.30 -1.52 7.69
C VAL A 145 14.73 -0.33 6.84
N MET A 146 15.13 -0.59 5.60
CA MET A 146 15.40 0.44 4.61
C MET A 146 14.81 0.10 3.26
N LEU A 147 14.41 1.14 2.53
CA LEU A 147 14.27 1.06 1.09
C LEU A 147 15.50 1.68 0.45
N THR A 148 15.99 1.11 -0.64
CA THR A 148 17.12 1.67 -1.40
C THR A 148 16.74 1.72 -2.88
N THR A 149 17.37 2.63 -3.62
CA THR A 149 17.30 2.64 -5.08
C THR A 149 18.71 2.46 -5.56
N GLU A 150 19.00 1.37 -6.27
CA GLU A 150 20.36 0.93 -6.56
C GLU A 150 20.43 0.28 -7.93
N GLU A 151 21.62 0.29 -8.53
CA GLU A 151 21.86 -0.48 -9.76
C GLU A 151 22.08 -1.97 -9.46
N THR A 152 22.72 -2.27 -8.32
CA THR A 152 23.00 -3.64 -7.88
C THR A 152 22.63 -3.77 -6.41
N PRO A 153 21.54 -4.49 -6.08
CA PRO A 153 21.15 -4.73 -4.70
C PRO A 153 22.16 -5.58 -3.93
N ASP A 154 22.27 -5.36 -2.61
CA ASP A 154 23.14 -6.16 -1.74
C ASP A 154 22.63 -7.61 -1.60
N PRO A 155 23.49 -8.58 -1.25
CA PRO A 155 23.07 -9.92 -0.88
C PRO A 155 22.05 -9.89 0.27
N GLY A 156 20.88 -10.50 0.06
CA GLY A 156 19.79 -10.50 1.04
C GLY A 156 18.80 -9.33 0.90
N ALA A 157 19.02 -8.40 -0.03
CA ALA A 157 18.03 -7.39 -0.37
C ALA A 157 16.88 -8.00 -1.19
N GLU A 158 15.66 -7.55 -0.91
CA GLU A 158 14.48 -7.88 -1.70
C GLU A 158 14.24 -6.81 -2.79
N VAL A 159 14.16 -7.24 -4.05
CA VAL A 159 13.92 -6.33 -5.17
C VAL A 159 12.42 -6.06 -5.32
N LEU A 160 11.99 -4.87 -4.94
CA LEU A 160 10.59 -4.44 -5.05
C LEU A 160 10.19 -4.01 -6.47
N GLY A 161 11.16 -3.68 -7.32
CA GLY A 161 10.94 -3.30 -8.71
C GLY A 161 12.13 -2.63 -9.37
N ALA A 162 12.06 -2.48 -10.69
CA ALA A 162 13.07 -1.79 -11.49
C ALA A 162 12.46 -0.60 -12.23
N ARG A 163 13.26 0.45 -12.42
CA ARG A 163 12.90 1.66 -13.17
C ARG A 163 14.07 2.06 -14.06
N ALA A 164 13.75 2.53 -15.28
CA ALA A 164 14.76 3.08 -16.18
C ALA A 164 15.17 4.47 -15.71
N LEU A 165 16.48 4.72 -15.62
CA LEU A 165 17.01 6.07 -15.44
C LEU A 165 16.87 6.82 -16.77
N VAL A 166 16.18 7.96 -16.74
CA VAL A 166 15.88 8.75 -17.95
C VAL A 166 16.24 10.22 -17.73
N TRP A 167 16.55 10.91 -18.82
CA TRP A 167 16.64 12.37 -18.81
C TRP A 167 15.24 12.97 -18.91
N VAL A 168 14.91 13.90 -18.01
CA VAL A 168 13.66 14.65 -18.04
C VAL A 168 14.00 16.13 -18.26
N GLY A 169 13.36 16.75 -19.24
CA GLY A 169 13.53 18.17 -19.58
C GLY A 169 12.24 18.96 -19.41
N ALA A 170 12.37 20.27 -19.24
CA ALA A 170 11.21 21.17 -19.26
C ALA A 170 10.55 21.15 -20.65
N PRO A 171 9.22 21.32 -20.74
CA PRO A 171 8.56 21.64 -22.01
C PRO A 171 9.26 22.82 -22.67
N GLU A 172 9.57 22.70 -23.97
CA GLU A 172 10.31 23.71 -24.75
C GLU A 172 11.74 24.03 -24.25
N GLY A 173 12.27 23.23 -23.32
CA GLY A 173 13.63 23.40 -22.80
C GLY A 173 14.70 23.08 -23.85
N SER A 174 15.73 23.93 -23.93
CA SER A 174 16.85 23.78 -24.88
C SER A 174 18.18 23.39 -24.22
N ALA A 175 18.20 23.12 -22.92
CA ALA A 175 19.41 22.77 -22.18
C ALA A 175 20.14 21.56 -22.77
N TRP A 176 19.39 20.57 -23.24
CA TRP A 176 19.91 19.34 -23.88
C TRP A 176 20.65 19.60 -25.20
N GLN A 177 20.57 20.80 -25.79
CA GLN A 177 21.29 21.15 -27.02
C GLN A 177 22.71 21.67 -26.73
N ARG A 178 23.00 22.09 -25.50
CA ARG A 178 24.31 22.65 -25.13
C ARG A 178 25.34 21.54 -24.91
N ARG A 179 26.55 21.71 -25.45
CA ARG A 179 27.69 20.82 -25.21
C ARG A 179 28.91 21.63 -24.72
N PRO A 180 29.54 21.25 -23.59
CA PRO A 180 29.14 20.17 -22.67
C PRO A 180 27.87 20.52 -21.88
N LEU A 181 27.08 19.50 -21.52
CA LEU A 181 25.92 19.67 -20.63
C LEU A 181 26.44 19.93 -19.22
N ARG A 182 26.00 21.03 -18.59
CA ARG A 182 26.37 21.35 -17.21
C ARG A 182 25.52 20.52 -16.26
N LEU A 183 26.17 19.69 -15.45
CA LEU A 183 25.51 18.80 -14.50
C LEU A 183 25.74 19.26 -13.06
N GLY A 184 24.72 19.12 -12.21
CA GLY A 184 24.80 19.38 -10.77
C GLY A 184 24.46 18.11 -9.99
N PHE A 185 25.35 17.71 -9.08
CA PHE A 185 25.15 16.55 -8.21
C PHE A 185 25.68 16.84 -6.82
N LYS A 186 25.13 16.14 -5.82
CA LYS A 186 25.82 15.93 -4.55
C LYS A 186 26.84 14.81 -4.70
N ASP A 187 27.94 14.86 -3.97
CA ASP A 187 28.99 13.82 -4.03
C ASP A 187 28.49 12.42 -3.62
N THR A 188 27.39 12.34 -2.88
CA THR A 188 26.75 11.09 -2.45
C THR A 188 25.69 10.57 -3.43
N CYS A 189 25.57 11.15 -4.63
CA CYS A 189 24.60 10.72 -5.64
C CYS A 189 25.09 9.49 -6.40
N ILE A 190 24.45 8.34 -6.18
CA ILE A 190 24.79 7.06 -6.83
C ILE A 190 24.61 7.09 -8.36
N PHE A 191 23.77 7.98 -8.90
CA PHE A 191 23.51 8.07 -10.34
C PHE A 191 24.55 8.91 -11.09
N ARG A 192 25.43 9.63 -10.39
CA ARG A 192 26.41 10.55 -10.98
C ARG A 192 27.30 9.88 -12.04
N PRO A 193 27.95 8.73 -11.80
CA PRO A 193 28.82 8.11 -12.81
C PRO A 193 28.08 7.78 -14.10
N ARG A 194 26.86 7.24 -13.97
CA ARG A 194 26.02 6.85 -15.10
C ARG A 194 25.52 8.07 -15.89
N ALA A 195 25.14 9.14 -15.20
CA ALA A 195 24.70 10.37 -15.85
C ALA A 195 25.84 11.12 -16.56
N GLN A 196 27.09 11.00 -16.08
CA GLN A 196 28.27 11.59 -16.73
C GLN A 196 28.74 10.80 -17.97
N ALA A 197 28.45 9.49 -18.02
CA ALA A 197 28.82 8.62 -19.13
C ALA A 197 27.79 8.61 -20.27
N ALA A 198 26.58 9.12 -20.03
CA ALA A 198 25.47 9.18 -20.99
C ALA A 198 25.60 10.38 -21.95
#